data_AF-A0A8W8NXW5-F1
#
_entry.id   AF-A0A8W8NXW5-F1
#
_cell.length_a   1.000
_cell.length_b   1.000
_cell.length_c   1.000
_cell.angle_alpha   90.00
_cell.angle_beta   90.00
_cell.angle_gamma   90.00
#
_symmetry.space_group_name_H-M   'P 1'
#
loop_
_entity.id
_entity.type
_entity.pdbx_description
1 polymer ?
#
loop_
_entity_poly.entity_id
_entity_poly.type
_entity_poly.pdbx_seq_one_letter_code
_entity_poly.pdbx_strand_id
1 'polypeptide(L)' 'MDEIVGNSILFLLVGYDTTSNALAFTAYNLATHPDCQEKLIEKIDAILGKEPPNYDNVQKLEYLERVFCETLRLYPSA' A
#
# COMPACT_ATOMS: atom_id res chain seq x y z
N MET A 1 3.50 14.20 30.74
CA MET A 1 4.55 13.98 29.71
C MET A 1 4.59 12.50 29.35
N ASP A 2 4.53 11.61 30.33
CA ASP A 2 4.48 10.15 30.15
C ASP A 2 3.30 9.66 29.29
N GLU A 3 2.12 10.26 29.43
CA GLU A 3 0.95 9.90 28.62
C GLU A 3 1.12 10.25 27.13
N ILE A 4 1.76 11.40 26.83
CA ILE A 4 2.07 11.82 25.45
C ILE A 4 3.11 10.88 24.83
N VAL A 5 4.14 10.51 25.61
CA VAL A 5 5.16 9.55 25.17
C VAL A 5 4.56 8.16 24.94
N GLY A 6 3.72 7.69 25.88
CA GLY A 6 3.00 6.41 25.77
C GLY A 6 2.10 6.36 24.53
N ASN A 7 1.30 7.40 24.30
CA ASN A 7 0.46 7.49 23.10
C ASN A 7 1.29 7.55 21.81
N SER A 8 2.41 8.26 21.80
CA SER A 8 3.30 8.34 20.63
C SER A 8 3.86 6.97 20.26
N ILE A 9 4.29 6.18 21.24
CA ILE A 9 4.78 4.82 21.03
C ILE A 9 3.65 3.91 20.52
N LEU A 10 2.45 4.04 21.11
CA LEU A 10 1.29 3.25 20.69
C LEU A 10 0.94 3.51 19.22
N PHE A 11 0.87 4.77 18.79
CA PHE A 11 0.59 5.11 17.38
C PHE A 11 1.64 4.55 16.42
N LEU A 12 2.92 4.61 16.81
CA LEU A 12 4.01 4.06 15.99
C LEU A 12 3.90 2.55 15.84
N LEU A 13 3.68 1.82 16.93
CA LEU A 13 3.60 0.35 16.90
C LEU A 13 2.38 -0.14 16.12
N VAL A 14 1.20 0.41 16.44
CA VAL A 14 -0.06 -0.01 15.78
C VAL A 14 -0.03 0.33 14.30
N GLY A 15 0.47 1.50 13.93
CA GLY A 15 0.62 1.89 12.52
C GLY A 15 1.66 1.05 11.78
N TYR A 16 2.75 0.69 12.46
CA TYR A 16 3.83 -0.11 11.86
C TYR A 16 3.38 -1.53 11.52
N ASP A 17 2.79 -2.26 12.49
CA ASP A 17 2.43 -3.67 12.28
C ASP A 17 1.33 -3.82 11.20
N THR A 18 0.31 -2.96 11.24
CA THR A 18 -0.80 -3.00 10.27
C THR A 18 -0.34 -2.64 8.86
N THR A 19 0.43 -1.56 8.70
CA THR A 19 0.92 -1.10 7.39
C THR A 19 1.94 -2.08 6.80
N SER A 20 2.87 -2.58 7.62
CA SER A 20 3.90 -3.51 7.17
C SER A 20 3.29 -4.81 6.68
N ASN A 21 2.30 -5.35 7.40
CA ASN A 21 1.60 -6.56 6.96
C ASN A 21 0.80 -6.32 5.67
N ALA A 22 0.06 -5.21 5.58
CA ALA A 22 -0.70 -4.87 4.38
C ALA A 22 0.20 -4.79 3.12
N LEU A 23 1.35 -4.13 3.24
CA LEU A 23 2.33 -4.02 2.16
C LEU A 23 2.98 -5.37 1.83
N ALA A 24 3.33 -6.17 2.84
CA ALA A 24 3.91 -7.49 2.64
C ALA A 24 2.96 -8.42 1.85
N PHE A 25 1.68 -8.47 2.24
CA PHE A 25 0.68 -9.26 1.51
C PHE A 25 0.39 -8.70 0.13
N THR A 26 0.41 -7.37 -0.04
CA THR A 26 0.23 -6.76 -1.37
C THR A 26 1.36 -7.19 -2.30
N ALA A 27 2.60 -7.12 -1.84
CA ALA A 27 3.78 -7.57 -2.60
C ALA A 27 3.71 -9.07 -2.90
N TYR A 28 3.28 -9.89 -1.92
CA TYR A 28 3.09 -11.33 -2.10
C TYR A 28 2.03 -11.65 -3.18
N ASN A 29 0.88 -10.97 -3.15
CA ASN A 29 -0.17 -11.14 -4.15
C ASN A 29 0.33 -10.77 -5.55
N LEU A 30 1.08 -9.68 -5.70
CA LEU A 30 1.66 -9.28 -6.98
C LEU A 30 2.71 -10.28 -7.48
N ALA A 31 3.58 -10.77 -6.60
CA ALA A 31 4.59 -11.77 -6.95
C ALA A 31 3.98 -13.12 -7.38
N THR A 32 2.81 -13.48 -6.84
CA THR A 32 2.09 -14.72 -7.16
C THR A 32 1.11 -14.58 -8.33
N HIS A 33 0.76 -13.36 -8.72
CA HIS A 33 -0.13 -13.04 -9.85
C HIS A 33 0.58 -12.10 -10.84
N PRO A 34 1.53 -12.62 -11.64
CA PRO A 34 2.39 -11.80 -12.50
C PRO A 34 1.60 -11.02 -13.57
N ASP A 35 0.47 -11.54 -14.04
CA ASP A 35 -0.44 -10.85 -14.95
C ASP A 35 -1.01 -9.55 -14.35
N CYS A 36 -1.35 -9.60 -13.06
CA CYS A 36 -1.83 -8.45 -12.32
C CYS A 36 -0.70 -7.46 -12.05
N GLN A 37 0.52 -7.95 -11.78
CA GLN A 37 1.72 -7.12 -11.60
C GLN A 37 2.10 -6.38 -12.88
N GLU A 38 2.18 -7.07 -14.02
CA GLU A 38 2.50 -6.45 -15.32
C GLU A 38 1.49 -5.36 -15.68
N LYS A 39 0.20 -5.66 -15.52
CA LYS A 39 -0.89 -4.69 -15.74
C LYS A 39 -0.82 -3.48 -14.81
N LEU A 40 -0.39 -3.67 -13.56
CA LEU A 40 -0.20 -2.59 -12.61
C LEU A 40 0.96 -1.68 -13.03
N ILE A 41 2.10 -2.26 -13.40
CA ILE A 41 3.27 -1.52 -13.88
C ILE A 41 2.92 -0.71 -15.13
N GLU A 42 2.25 -1.31 -16.12
CA GLU A 42 1.82 -0.61 -17.33
C GLU A 42 0.95 0.62 -17.01
N LYS A 43 0.02 0.48 -16.06
CA LYS A 43 -0.84 1.60 -15.63
C LYS A 43 -0.09 2.68 -14.88
N ILE A 44 0.87 2.29 -14.03
CA ILE A 44 1.72 3.24 -13.31
C ILE A 44 2.57 4.01 -14.33
N ASP A 45 3.22 3.33 -15.26
CA ASP A 45 4.05 3.94 -16.30
C ASP A 45 3.23 4.85 -17.22
N ALA A 46 1.99 4.49 -17.54
CA ALA A 46 1.10 5.33 -18.35
C ALA A 46 0.69 6.64 -17.64
N ILE A 47 0.63 6.65 -16.31
CA ILE A 47 0.17 7.79 -15.51
C ILE A 47 1.34 8.66 -15.04
N LEU A 48 2.43 8.04 -14.58
CA LEU A 48 3.59 8.72 -13.99
C LEU A 48 4.73 8.92 -15.00
N GLY A 49 4.83 8.07 -16.02
CA GLY A 49 5.97 8.05 -16.93
C GLY A 49 7.28 7.86 -16.17
N LYS A 50 8.13 8.89 -16.16
CA LYS A 50 9.41 8.90 -15.42
C LYS A 50 9.38 9.80 -14.18
N GLU A 51 8.25 10.43 -13.89
CA GLU A 51 8.14 11.32 -12.73
C GLU A 51 7.93 10.52 -11.45
N PRO A 52 8.50 10.97 -10.31
CA PRO A 52 8.21 10.36 -9.03
C PRO A 52 6.74 10.57 -8.63
N PRO A 53 6.16 9.65 -7.84
CA PRO A 53 4.83 9.85 -7.29
C PRO A 53 4.77 11.08 -6.38
N ASN A 54 3.66 11.82 -6.47
CA ASN A 54 3.31 12.98 -5.67
C ASN A 54 1.83 12.88 -5.26
N TYR A 55 1.36 13.83 -4.46
CA TYR A 55 0.00 13.80 -3.91
C TYR A 55 -1.10 13.76 -4.98
N ASP A 56 -0.92 14.48 -6.09
CA ASP A 56 -1.94 14.59 -7.13
C ASP A 56 -1.94 13.39 -8.10
N ASN A 57 -0.77 12.82 -8.38
CA ASN A 57 -0.64 11.74 -9.34
C ASN A 57 -0.93 10.36 -8.73
N VAL A 58 -0.68 10.16 -7.42
CA VAL A 58 -0.95 8.88 -6.75
C VAL A 58 -2.45 8.61 -6.69
N GLN A 59 -3.27 9.66 -6.56
CA GLN A 59 -4.74 9.56 -6.57
C GLN A 59 -5.31 9.06 -7.90
N LYS A 60 -4.52 9.15 -8.99
CA LYS A 60 -4.93 8.67 -10.31
C LYS A 60 -4.66 7.17 -10.49
N LEU A 61 -3.90 6.54 -9.59
CA LEU A 61 -3.52 5.13 -9.66
C LEU A 61 -4.66 4.21 -9.19
N GLU A 62 -5.85 4.31 -9.79
CA GLU A 62 -7.05 3.56 -9.37
C GLU A 62 -6.83 2.04 -9.35
N TYR A 63 -5.99 1.51 -10.25
CA TYR A 63 -5.73 0.08 -10.26
C TYR A 63 -4.84 -0.36 -9.08
N LEU A 64 -3.91 0.49 -8.65
CA LEU A 64 -3.13 0.25 -7.44
C LEU A 64 -4.04 0.21 -6.22
N GLU A 65 -4.98 1.16 -6.12
CA GLU A 65 -5.99 1.17 -5.06
C GLU A 65 -6.81 -0.12 -5.05
N ARG A 66 -7.30 -0.58 -6.22
CA ARG A 66 -8.05 -1.84 -6.32
C ARG A 66 -7.22 -3.05 -5.88
N VAL A 67 -5.93 -3.13 -6.26
CA VAL A 67 -5.03 -4.21 -5.83
C VAL A 67 -4.85 -4.19 -4.31
N PHE A 68 -4.69 -3.00 -3.73
CA PHE A 68 -4.53 -2.84 -2.28
C PHE A 68 -5.82 -3.20 -1.53
N CYS A 69 -6.97 -2.72 -2.00
CA CYS A 69 -8.28 -3.09 -1.44
C CYS A 69 -8.56 -4.58 -1.53
N GLU A 70 -8.22 -5.23 -2.64
CA GLU A 70 -8.37 -6.68 -2.79
C GLU A 70 -7.44 -7.46 -1.86
N THR A 71 -6.22 -6.96 -1.66
CA THR A 71 -5.31 -7.51 -0.65
C THR A 71 -5.92 -7.42 0.74
N LEU A 72 -6.50 -6.28 1.13
CA LEU A 72 -7.16 -6.13 2.43
C LEU A 72 -8.45 -6.97 2.54
N ARG A 73 -9.13 -7.25 1.42
CA ARG A 73 -10.28 -8.16 1.40
C ARG A 73 -9.85 -9.61 1.68
N LEU A 74 -8.71 -10.04 1.14
CA LEU A 74 -8.15 -11.39 1.34
C LEU A 74 -7.44 -11.53 2.69
N TYR A 75 -6.71 -10.49 3.09
CA TYR A 75 -5.90 -10.39 4.30
C TYR A 75 -6.34 -9.15 5.07
N PRO A 76 -7.50 -9.20 5.75
CA PRO A 76 -7.96 -8.09 6.57
C PRO A 76 -6.92 -7.82 7.67
N SER A 77 -6.40 -6.59 7.69
CA SER A 77 -5.61 -6.10 8.81
C SER A 77 -6.50 -6.09 10.05
N ALA A 78 -6.10 -6.86 11.07
CA ALA A 78 -6.78 -6.90 12.37
C ALA A 78 -6.69 -5.55 13.10
#